data_AF-A0A2I0WMU1-F1
#
_entry.id   AF-A0A2I0WMU1-F1
#
_cell.length_a   1.000
_cell.length_b   1.000
_cell.length_c   1.000
_cell.angle_alpha   90.00
_cell.angle_beta   90.00
_cell.angle_gamma   90.00
#
_symmetry.space_group_name_H-M   'P 1'
#
loop_
_entity.id
_entity.type
_entity.pdbx_description
1 polymer ?
#
loop_
_entity_poly.entity_id
_entity_poly.type
_entity_poly.pdbx_seq_one_letter_code
_entity_poly.pdbx_strand_id
1 'polypeptide(L)' 'MIKRRIMRALRINSATSTINLTCRLRNNGGFCAIHVTDDEVCEYMLMEARTQSVVVYVEVEQISPIHFDAPPVEAFM' A
#
# COMPACT_ATOMS: atom_id res chain seq x y z
N MET A 1 0.93 -11.70 2.37
CA MET A 1 0.65 -10.25 2.38
C MET A 1 1.93 -9.45 2.21
N ILE A 2 2.23 -9.22 0.94
CA ILE A 2 3.36 -8.51 0.36
C ILE A 2 3.49 -7.08 0.90
N LYS A 3 2.38 -6.36 1.13
CA LYS A 3 2.39 -5.00 1.71
C LYS A 3 3.19 -4.93 2.99
N ARG A 4 2.97 -5.84 3.94
CA ARG A 4 3.71 -5.86 5.22
C ARG A 4 5.21 -6.11 5.03
N ARG A 5 5.59 -6.93 4.04
CA ARG A 5 7.00 -7.17 3.70
C ARG A 5 7.63 -5.91 3.08
N ILE A 6 6.92 -5.24 2.17
CA ILE A 6 7.36 -3.98 1.54
C ILE A 6 7.51 -2.88 2.60
N MET A 7 6.51 -2.67 3.45
CA MET A 7 6.58 -1.68 4.53
C MET A 7 7.77 -1.94 5.45
N ARG A 8 8.03 -3.20 5.79
CA ARG A 8 9.21 -3.57 6.60
C ARG A 8 10.52 -3.28 5.88
N ALA A 9 10.63 -3.64 4.61
CA ALA A 9 11.83 -3.40 3.79
C ALA A 9 12.12 -1.90 3.61
N LEU A 10 11.06 -1.09 3.44
CA LEU A 10 11.12 0.36 3.29
C LEU A 10 11.11 1.13 4.62
N ARG A 11 11.06 0.43 5.77
CA ARG A 11 10.99 1.01 7.12
C ARG A 11 9.81 1.97 7.32
N ILE A 12 8.67 1.68 6.68
CA ILE A 12 7.42 2.44 6.83
C ILE A 12 6.72 1.97 8.10
N ASN A 13 6.32 2.91 8.96
CA ASN A 13 5.60 2.61 10.19
C ASN A 13 4.12 2.31 9.89
N SER A 14 3.72 1.04 10.06
CA SER A 14 2.35 0.60 9.84
C SER A 14 1.34 1.11 10.86
N ALA A 15 1.78 1.70 11.97
CA ALA A 15 0.89 2.31 12.95
C ALA A 15 0.41 3.71 12.53
N THR A 16 1.19 4.39 11.67
CA THR A 16 0.94 5.79 11.27
C THR A 16 0.69 5.94 9.78
N SER A 17 0.94 4.90 9.00
CA SER A 17 0.89 4.96 7.54
C SER A 17 0.41 3.65 6.95
N THR A 18 -0.27 3.76 5.82
CA THR A 18 -0.60 2.65 4.93
C THR A 18 0.11 2.85 3.60
N ILE A 19 0.11 1.82 2.76
CA ILE A 19 0.69 1.89 1.41
C ILE A 19 -0.29 1.41 0.36
N ASN A 20 -0.26 2.05 -0.79
CA ASN A 20 -0.90 1.61 -2.02
C ASN A 20 0.18 1.13 -3.00
N LEU A 21 -0.09 0.00 -3.66
CA LEU A 21 0.85 -0.62 -4.59
C LEU A 21 0.36 -0.42 -6.01
N THR A 22 1.28 -0.16 -6.93
CA THR A 22 0.99 -0.22 -8.38
C THR A 22 2.07 -1.04 -9.06
N CYS A 23 1.67 -2.19 -9.59
CA CYS A 23 2.51 -3.15 -10.28
C CYS A 23 2.57 -2.79 -11.80
N ARG A 24 3.76 -2.57 -12.40
CA ARG A 24 3.94 -2.42 -13.86
C ARG A 24 4.81 -3.54 -14.44
N LEU A 25 4.28 -4.24 -15.45
CA LEU A 25 4.98 -5.29 -16.18
C LEU A 25 5.54 -4.77 -17.51
N ARG A 26 6.69 -5.30 -17.90
CA ARG A 26 7.25 -5.09 -19.23
C ARG A 26 6.65 -6.13 -20.18
N ASN A 27 5.78 -5.69 -21.10
CA ASN A 27 5.17 -6.56 -22.11
C ASN A 27 5.52 -6.04 -23.52
N ASN A 28 6.07 -6.90 -24.38
CA ASN A 28 6.35 -6.64 -25.80
C ASN A 28 6.93 -5.25 -26.12
N GLY A 29 7.97 -4.83 -25.41
CA GLY A 29 8.70 -3.58 -25.68
C GLY A 29 8.13 -2.31 -25.03
N GLY A 30 7.03 -2.39 -24.27
CA GLY A 30 6.46 -1.28 -23.51
C GLY A 30 6.15 -1.63 -22.05
N PHE A 31 5.84 -0.62 -21.24
CA PHE A 31 5.30 -0.80 -19.88
C PHE A 31 3.78 -0.75 -19.95
N CYS A 32 3.10 -1.87 -19.71
CA CYS A 32 1.65 -1.85 -19.51
C CYS A 32 1.42 -1.49 -18.04
N ALA A 33 0.94 -0.27 -17.79
CA ALA A 33 0.61 0.19 -16.45
C ALA A 33 -0.81 -0.27 -16.10
N ILE A 34 -0.93 -1.40 -15.41
CA ILE A 34 -2.20 -1.79 -14.81
C ILE A 34 -2.16 -1.29 -13.38
N HIS A 35 -2.99 -0.30 -13.05
CA HIS A 35 -3.17 0.09 -11.66
C HIS A 35 -3.88 -1.06 -10.96
N VAL A 36 -3.19 -1.70 -10.02
CA VAL A 36 -3.68 -2.87 -9.29
C VAL A 36 -3.82 -2.45 -7.84
N THR A 37 -5.05 -2.10 -7.44
CA THR A 37 -5.38 -1.75 -6.05
C THR A 37 -5.45 -2.96 -5.12
N ASP A 38 -5.72 -4.15 -5.67
CA ASP A 38 -5.89 -5.38 -4.91
C ASP A 38 -4.55 -6.07 -4.61
N ASP A 39 -4.34 -6.37 -3.33
CA ASP A 39 -3.14 -7.04 -2.83
C ASP A 39 -2.97 -8.44 -3.41
N GLU A 40 -4.06 -9.16 -3.62
CA GLU A 40 -4.03 -10.52 -4.17
C GLU A 40 -3.58 -10.50 -5.62
N VAL A 41 -4.02 -9.49 -6.38
CA VAL A 41 -3.65 -9.33 -7.79
C VAL A 41 -2.19 -8.90 -7.92
N CYS A 42 -1.67 -8.00 -7.07
CA CYS A 42 -0.24 -7.63 -7.14
C CYS A 42 0.64 -8.79 -6.62
N GLU A 43 0.19 -9.60 -5.66
CA GLU A 43 0.86 -10.87 -5.30
C GLU A 43 0.88 -11.86 -6.47
N TYR A 44 -0.24 -12.06 -7.16
CA TYR A 44 -0.33 -12.92 -8.34
C TYR A 44 0.59 -12.43 -9.47
N MET A 45 0.59 -11.13 -9.77
CA MET A 45 1.44 -10.53 -10.80
C MET A 45 2.94 -10.71 -10.50
N LEU A 46 3.35 -10.60 -9.23
CA LEU A 46 4.72 -10.88 -8.82
C LEU A 46 5.08 -12.37 -8.95
N MET A 47 4.12 -13.28 -8.75
CA MET A 47 4.33 -14.72 -8.96
C MET A 47 4.46 -15.09 -10.44
N GLU A 48 3.68 -14.46 -11.32
CA GLU A 48 3.70 -14.71 -12.77
C GLU A 48 4.96 -14.14 -13.45
N ALA A 49 5.52 -13.06 -12.92
CA ALA A 49 6.68 -12.38 -13.50
C ALA A 49 8.03 -13.11 -13.38
N ARG A 50 8.04 -14.45 -13.30
CA ARG A 50 9.25 -15.27 -13.04
C ARG A 50 10.45 -14.98 -13.94
N THR A 51 10.21 -14.48 -15.15
CA THR A 51 11.24 -14.17 -16.15
C THR A 51 11.25 -12.69 -16.56
N GLN A 52 10.44 -11.84 -15.92
CA GLN A 52 10.26 -10.45 -16.30
C GLN A 52 10.52 -9.50 -15.12
N SER A 53 11.15 -8.37 -15.40
CA SER A 53 11.30 -7.31 -14.40
C SER A 53 9.95 -6.64 -14.14
N VAL A 54 9.51 -6.64 -12.88
CA VAL A 54 8.34 -5.89 -12.41
C VAL A 54 8.82 -4.63 -11.72
N VAL A 55 8.21 -3.49 -12.06
CA VAL A 55 8.39 -2.24 -11.31
C VAL A 55 7.18 -2.07 -10.41
N VAL A 56 7.40 -1.97 -9.10
CA VAL A 56 6.35 -1.71 -8.13
C VAL A 56 6.49 -0.29 -7.61
N TYR A 57 5.48 0.53 -7.86
CA TYR A 57 5.35 1.86 -7.26
C TYR A 57 4.65 1.72 -5.92
N VAL A 58 5.19 2.39 -4.91
CA VAL A 58 4.67 2.37 -3.54
C VAL A 58 4.30 3.79 -3.17
N GLU A 59 3.01 4.05 -3.04
CA GLU A 59 2.48 5.30 -2.53
C GLU A 59 2.22 5.15 -1.04
N VAL A 60 2.66 6.12 -0.24
CA VAL A 60 2.52 6.09 1.22
C VAL A 60 1.48 7.11 1.63
N GLU A 61 0.45 6.65 2.33
CA GLU A 61 -0.62 7.50 2.85
C GLU A 61 -0.56 7.51 4.38
N GLN A 62 -0.69 8.69 4.97
CA GLN A 62 -0.75 8.82 6.42
C GLN A 62 -2.14 8.43 6.92
N ILE A 63 -2.18 7.61 7.96
CA ILE A 63 -3.43 7.29 8.65
C ILE A 63 -3.77 8.53 9.47
N SER A 64 -4.84 9.24 9.10
CA SER A 64 -5.33 10.35 9.90
C SER A 64 -5.77 9.83 11.28
N PRO A 65 -5.34 10.47 12.37
CA PRO A 65 -5.85 10.13 13.68
C PRO A 65 -7.36 10.41 13.69
N ILE A 66 -8.15 9.43 14.10
CA ILE A 66 -9.57 9.64 14.37
C ILE A 66 -9.63 10.63 15.54
N HIS A 67 -9.98 11.88 15.25
CA HIS A 67 -10.22 12.87 16.30
C HIS A 67 -11.52 12.48 17.00
N PHE A 68 -11.40 11.80 18.14
CA PHE A 68 -12.52 11.63 19.05
C PHE A 68 -12.64 12.95 19.83
N ASP A 69 -13.52 13.83 19.35
CA ASP A 69 -14.04 14.91 20.18
C ASP A 69 -14.85 14.27 21.31
N ALA A 70 -14.19 14.01 22.44
CA ALA A 70 -14.89 13.61 23.65
C ALA A 70 -15.85 14.75 24.01
N PRO A 71 -17.16 14.49 24.20
CA PRO A 71 -18.08 15.54 24.60
C PRO A 71 -17.62 16.12 25.94
N PRO A 72 -17.70 17.46 26.11
CA PRO A 72 -17.31 18.08 27.37
C PRO A 72 -18.13 17.46 28.49
N VAL A 73 -17.44 16.97 29.51
CA VAL A 73 -18.08 16.52 30.75
C VAL A 73 -18.68 17.77 31.39
N GLU A 74 -19.98 17.98 31.22
CA GLU A 74 -20.70 18.96 32.02
C GLU A 74 -20.52 18.54 33.48
N ALA A 75 -19.71 19.33 34.20
CA ALA A 75 -19.59 19.22 35.64
C ALA A 75 -20.93 19.62 36.24
N PHE A 76 -21.76 18.64 36.57
CA PHE A 76 -22.93 18.85 37.42
C PHE A 76 -22.42 19.31 38.79
N MET A 77 -22.51 20.61 39.06
CA MET A 77 -22.50 21.21 40.40
C MET A 77 -23.92 21.33 40.91
#